data_AF-A0A0F9KKM1-F1
#
_entry.id   AF-A0A0F9KKM1-F1
#
_cell.length_a   1.000
_cell.length_b   1.000
_cell.length_c   1.000
_cell.angle_alpha   90.00
_cell.angle_beta   90.00
_cell.angle_gamma   90.00
#
_symmetry.space_group_name_H-M   'P 1'
#
loop_
_entity.id
_entity.type
_entity.pdbx_description
1 polymer ?
#
loop_
_entity_poly.entity_id
_entity_poly.type
_entity_poly.pdbx_seq_one_letter_code
_entity_poly.pdbx_strand_id
1 'polypeptide(L)'
;RIPMRQIYNASKRACILFFDEITTAPQQVQAALLRGIHGERVFGDVKLHPETVIVAAANPPNQAPGGHDMAAPLIGRFAVYDFCSTLPEVQAYFEAIEESGSTLCTLALDLSATSEHMPELFQLHPPQAAVIEGALWASPRDWERGLRVWAAAIDYGTSVDDNLAYKILAGSVGEHAASAYTAIRKLRVHLPTIQDIIDNPHEALVPSKPDYQIGALGLLANVATVDCWAAWIYTMRLDDEIAAAVGRAILRRKVGGAKKHVVPGRRARAMLLGKIGLDLGA
;
A
#
# COMPACT_ATOMS: atom_id res chain seq x y z
N ARG A 1 -22.26 -24.36 -5.94
CA ARG A 1 -22.50 -25.65 -5.22
C ARG A 1 -21.42 -25.82 -4.18
N ILE A 2 -21.71 -26.37 -3.00
CA ILE A 2 -20.71 -26.57 -1.93
C ILE A 2 -19.72 -27.67 -2.37
N PRO A 3 -18.40 -27.45 -2.27
CA PRO A 3 -17.41 -28.42 -2.72
C PRO A 3 -17.25 -29.54 -1.69
N MET A 4 -18.02 -30.62 -1.86
CA MET A 4 -18.15 -31.71 -0.87
C MET A 4 -16.86 -32.48 -0.58
N ARG A 5 -15.87 -32.47 -1.49
CA ARG A 5 -14.57 -33.10 -1.27
C ARG A 5 -13.83 -32.47 -0.10
N GLN A 6 -13.84 -31.14 0.00
CA GLN A 6 -13.20 -30.36 1.06
C GLN A 6 -13.92 -30.60 2.39
N ILE A 7 -15.25 -30.63 2.37
CA ILE A 7 -16.07 -30.99 3.53
C ILE A 7 -15.71 -32.38 4.05
N TYR A 8 -15.58 -33.37 3.16
CA TYR A 8 -15.23 -34.74 3.55
C TYR A 8 -13.81 -34.85 4.11
N ASN A 9 -12.87 -34.03 3.64
CA ASN A 9 -11.55 -33.95 4.25
C ASN A 9 -11.62 -33.32 5.66
N ALA A 10 -12.44 -32.30 5.83
CA ALA A 10 -12.67 -31.60 7.08
C ALA A 10 -13.51 -32.40 8.11
N SER A 11 -14.14 -33.51 7.69
CA SER A 11 -14.78 -34.48 8.59
C SER A 11 -13.82 -35.52 9.16
N LYS A 12 -12.75 -35.85 8.42
CA LYS A 12 -11.80 -36.89 8.80
C LYS A 12 -10.74 -36.44 9.81
N ARG A 13 -10.41 -35.15 9.82
CA ARG A 13 -9.38 -34.58 10.68
C ARG A 13 -9.67 -33.13 11.00
N ALA A 14 -9.12 -32.64 12.11
CA ALA A 14 -9.15 -31.23 12.46
C ALA A 14 -8.47 -30.39 11.37
N CYS A 15 -9.12 -29.30 10.96
CA CYS A 15 -8.54 -28.31 10.05
C CYS A 15 -9.24 -26.94 10.20
N ILE A 16 -8.73 -25.95 9.47
CA ILE A 16 -9.47 -24.71 9.22
C ILE A 16 -10.23 -24.88 7.91
N LEU A 17 -11.55 -24.74 7.95
CA LEU A 17 -12.42 -24.69 6.77
C LEU A 17 -12.71 -23.21 6.45
N PHE A 18 -12.02 -22.69 5.44
CA PHE A 18 -12.10 -21.29 5.03
C PHE A 18 -13.09 -21.10 3.88
N PHE A 19 -14.08 -20.24 4.07
CA PHE A 19 -15.03 -19.81 3.05
C PHE A 19 -14.67 -18.40 2.59
N ASP A 20 -14.20 -18.28 1.35
CA ASP A 20 -13.91 -16.98 0.75
C ASP A 20 -15.13 -16.43 -0.01
N GLU A 21 -15.21 -15.11 -0.11
CA GLU A 21 -16.25 -14.36 -0.84
C GLU A 21 -17.69 -14.81 -0.55
N ILE A 22 -18.05 -15.08 0.71
CA ILE A 22 -19.37 -15.65 1.04
C ILE A 22 -20.55 -14.79 0.57
N THR A 23 -20.37 -13.47 0.46
CA THR A 23 -21.36 -12.51 -0.04
C THR A 23 -21.64 -12.65 -1.55
N THR A 24 -20.71 -13.17 -2.34
CA THR A 24 -20.93 -13.39 -3.80
C THR A 24 -21.59 -14.73 -4.10
N ALA A 25 -21.72 -15.60 -3.10
CA ALA A 25 -22.41 -16.87 -3.26
C ALA A 25 -23.94 -16.65 -3.42
N PRO A 26 -24.62 -17.37 -4.34
CA PRO A 26 -26.07 -17.28 -4.48
C PRO A 26 -26.80 -17.57 -3.15
N GLN A 27 -27.93 -16.89 -2.89
CA GLN A 27 -28.69 -17.05 -1.64
C GLN A 27 -29.02 -18.51 -1.28
N GLN A 28 -29.29 -19.35 -2.28
CA GLN A 28 -29.54 -20.79 -2.08
C GLN A 28 -28.31 -21.53 -1.50
N VAL A 29 -27.10 -21.13 -1.91
CA VAL A 29 -25.85 -21.68 -1.38
C VAL A 29 -25.63 -21.15 0.04
N GLN A 30 -25.87 -19.85 0.29
CA GLN A 30 -25.77 -19.28 1.65
C GLN A 30 -26.74 -19.97 2.63
N ALA A 31 -27.97 -20.26 2.20
CA ALA A 31 -28.94 -20.99 3.00
C ALA A 31 -28.47 -22.43 3.32
N ALA A 32 -27.81 -23.11 2.37
CA ALA A 32 -27.24 -24.43 2.62
C ALA A 32 -26.06 -24.40 3.61
N LEU A 33 -25.31 -23.28 3.67
CA LEU A 33 -24.24 -23.09 4.65
C LEU A 33 -24.77 -22.94 6.08
N LEU A 34 -26.01 -22.48 6.28
CA LEU A 34 -26.60 -22.31 7.62
C LEU A 34 -26.52 -23.61 8.44
N ARG A 35 -26.92 -24.75 7.87
CA ARG A 35 -26.87 -26.05 8.57
C ARG A 35 -25.44 -26.47 8.93
N GLY A 36 -24.50 -26.22 8.03
CA GLY A 36 -23.09 -26.58 8.21
C GLY A 36 -22.30 -25.68 9.15
N ILE A 37 -22.68 -24.41 9.24
CA ILE A 37 -22.06 -23.41 10.14
C ILE A 37 -22.68 -23.48 11.54
N HIS A 38 -23.95 -23.89 11.65
CA HIS A 38 -24.64 -24.08 12.93
C HIS A 38 -24.20 -25.34 13.67
N GLY A 39 -24.59 -25.47 14.95
CA GLY A 39 -24.15 -26.50 15.91
C GLY A 39 -24.25 -27.98 15.46
N GLU A 40 -24.98 -28.28 14.39
CA GLU A 40 -24.94 -29.61 13.76
C GLU A 40 -23.58 -29.89 13.09
N ARG A 41 -22.97 -28.86 12.49
CA ARG A 41 -21.72 -28.93 11.72
C ARG A 41 -21.81 -29.95 10.59
N VAL A 42 -22.97 -29.99 9.92
CA VAL A 42 -23.29 -30.96 8.87
C VAL A 42 -23.51 -30.26 7.53
N PHE A 43 -22.79 -30.72 6.51
CA PHE A 43 -22.99 -30.32 5.12
C PHE A 43 -23.47 -31.55 4.35
N GLY A 44 -24.71 -31.50 3.83
CA GLY A 44 -25.38 -32.70 3.30
C GLY A 44 -25.58 -33.74 4.40
N ASP A 45 -24.88 -34.88 4.28
CA ASP A 45 -24.87 -35.96 5.28
C ASP A 45 -23.52 -36.09 6.01
N VAL A 46 -22.59 -35.16 5.77
CA VAL A 46 -21.22 -35.20 6.31
C VAL A 46 -21.11 -34.27 7.51
N LYS A 47 -20.88 -34.83 8.70
CA LYS A 47 -20.57 -34.08 9.92
C LYS A 47 -19.08 -33.76 9.98
N LEU A 48 -18.72 -32.51 10.24
CA LEU A 48 -17.33 -32.09 10.39
C LEU A 48 -16.67 -32.69 11.62
N HIS A 49 -15.33 -32.77 11.59
CA HIS A 49 -14.55 -33.12 12.75
C HIS A 49 -14.86 -32.12 13.89
N PRO A 50 -14.97 -32.57 15.15
CA PRO A 50 -15.31 -31.69 16.28
C PRO A 50 -14.35 -30.49 16.42
N GLU A 51 -13.07 -30.69 16.12
CA GLU A 51 -12.02 -29.67 16.22
C GLU A 51 -11.81 -28.85 14.94
N THR A 52 -12.62 -29.04 13.90
CA THR A 52 -12.53 -28.20 12.70
C THR A 52 -13.00 -26.78 13.01
N VAL A 53 -12.23 -25.76 12.66
CA VAL A 53 -12.63 -24.36 12.85
C VAL A 53 -13.16 -23.82 11.52
N ILE A 54 -14.30 -23.13 11.56
CA ILE A 54 -14.87 -22.48 10.37
C ILE A 54 -14.46 -21.01 10.40
N VAL A 55 -13.89 -20.54 9.30
CA VAL A 55 -13.53 -19.13 9.08
C VAL A 55 -14.17 -18.70 7.78
N ALA A 56 -14.70 -17.48 7.72
CA ALA A 56 -15.27 -16.92 6.50
C ALA A 56 -14.72 -15.52 6.25
N ALA A 57 -14.53 -15.17 4.99
CA ALA A 57 -14.23 -13.83 4.52
C ALA A 57 -15.36 -13.35 3.60
N ALA A 58 -15.70 -12.07 3.72
CA ALA A 58 -16.70 -11.43 2.89
C ALA A 58 -16.31 -9.97 2.68
N ASN A 59 -16.49 -9.50 1.45
CA ASN A 59 -16.49 -8.06 1.19
C ASN A 59 -17.90 -7.51 1.44
N PRO A 60 -18.02 -6.25 1.92
CA PRO A 60 -19.30 -5.56 1.98
C PRO A 60 -20.04 -5.64 0.63
N PRO A 61 -21.37 -5.82 0.61
CA PRO A 61 -22.13 -5.99 -0.64
C PRO A 61 -21.95 -4.84 -1.64
N ASN A 62 -21.75 -3.62 -1.16
CA ASN A 62 -21.46 -2.44 -1.99
C ASN A 62 -20.04 -2.41 -2.58
N GLN A 63 -19.14 -3.28 -2.12
CA GLN A 63 -17.76 -3.42 -2.61
C GLN A 63 -17.54 -4.71 -3.40
N ALA A 64 -18.53 -5.62 -3.43
CA ALA A 64 -18.46 -6.89 -4.13
C ALA A 64 -19.35 -6.84 -5.40
N PRO A 65 -18.78 -6.97 -6.61
CA PRO A 65 -19.58 -7.15 -7.82
C PRO A 65 -20.51 -8.37 -7.68
N GLY A 66 -21.82 -8.14 -7.74
CA GLY A 66 -22.82 -9.21 -7.53
C GLY A 66 -22.97 -9.67 -6.08
N GLY A 67 -22.49 -8.89 -5.11
CA GLY A 67 -22.64 -9.16 -3.69
C GLY A 67 -24.10 -9.16 -3.25
N HIS A 68 -24.46 -10.14 -2.44
CA HIS A 68 -25.73 -10.23 -1.75
C HIS A 68 -25.54 -9.89 -0.27
N ASP A 69 -26.54 -9.25 0.33
CA ASP A 69 -26.58 -9.11 1.78
C ASP A 69 -26.51 -10.48 2.45
N MET A 70 -25.62 -10.61 3.43
CA MET A 70 -25.61 -11.78 4.28
C MET A 70 -26.87 -11.77 5.14
N ALA A 71 -27.62 -12.87 5.13
CA ALA A 71 -28.80 -13.01 5.97
C ALA A 71 -28.41 -12.87 7.46
N ALA A 72 -29.13 -12.05 8.22
CA ALA A 72 -28.85 -11.84 9.66
C ALA A 72 -28.71 -13.15 10.48
N PRO A 73 -29.49 -14.22 10.22
CA PRO A 73 -29.29 -15.51 10.90
C PRO A 73 -27.95 -16.19 10.64
N LEU A 74 -27.28 -15.88 9.52
CA LEU A 74 -25.94 -16.37 9.20
C LEU A 74 -24.88 -15.56 9.95
N ILE A 75 -24.99 -14.23 9.92
CA ILE A 75 -24.05 -13.31 10.59
C ILE A 75 -24.01 -13.59 12.10
N GLY A 76 -25.18 -13.77 12.74
CA GLY A 76 -25.28 -14.07 14.17
C GLY A 76 -24.64 -15.41 14.61
N ARG A 77 -24.05 -16.18 13.69
CA ARG A 77 -23.33 -17.44 13.98
C ARG A 77 -21.82 -17.28 13.93
N PHE A 78 -21.31 -16.10 13.55
CA PHE A 78 -19.89 -15.79 13.51
C PHE A 78 -19.51 -14.79 14.60
N ALA A 79 -18.26 -14.87 15.05
CA ALA A 79 -17.58 -13.69 15.57
C ALA A 79 -17.13 -12.86 14.36
N VAL A 80 -17.65 -11.65 14.22
CA VAL A 80 -17.40 -10.78 13.07
C VAL A 80 -16.29 -9.79 13.41
N TYR A 81 -15.31 -9.70 12.51
CA TYR A 81 -14.19 -8.76 12.60
C TYR A 81 -14.11 -7.98 11.29
N ASP A 82 -14.15 -6.65 11.39
CA ASP A 82 -13.96 -5.79 10.23
C ASP A 82 -12.47 -5.55 10.00
N PHE A 83 -11.98 -5.91 8.81
CA PHE A 83 -10.61 -5.67 8.37
C PHE A 83 -10.61 -4.56 7.32
N CYS A 84 -10.18 -3.37 7.73
CA CYS A 84 -9.96 -2.24 6.84
C CYS A 84 -8.51 -1.80 6.97
N SER A 85 -7.75 -1.91 5.88
CA SER A 85 -6.38 -1.37 5.87
C SER A 85 -6.43 0.15 5.96
N THR A 86 -5.54 0.70 6.75
CA THR A 86 -5.30 2.14 6.84
C THR A 86 -4.22 2.57 5.85
N LEU A 87 -4.20 3.84 5.46
CA LEU A 87 -3.14 4.37 4.60
C LEU A 87 -1.73 4.13 5.19
N PRO A 88 -1.48 4.36 6.50
CA PRO A 88 -0.18 4.05 7.11
C PRO A 88 0.24 2.58 7.01
N GLU A 89 -0.70 1.63 7.13
CA GLU A 89 -0.39 0.19 6.98
C GLU A 89 -0.01 -0.15 5.54
N VAL A 90 -0.72 0.43 4.56
CA VAL A 90 -0.39 0.28 3.14
C VAL A 90 0.98 0.89 2.84
N GLN A 91 1.25 2.08 3.34
CA GLN A 91 2.56 2.72 3.20
C GLN A 91 3.67 1.86 3.79
N ALA A 92 3.48 1.31 5.00
CA ALA A 92 4.43 0.43 5.65
C ALA A 92 4.67 -0.86 4.85
N TYR A 93 3.64 -1.40 4.20
CA TYR A 93 3.77 -2.54 3.29
C TYR A 93 4.68 -2.22 2.10
N PHE A 94 4.45 -1.10 1.40
CA PHE A 94 5.28 -0.69 0.27
C PHE A 94 6.71 -0.33 0.69
N GLU A 95 6.91 0.23 1.89
CA GLU A 95 8.24 0.54 2.42
C GLU A 95 9.06 -0.72 2.77
N ALA A 96 8.38 -1.83 3.08
CA ALA A 96 8.99 -3.11 3.44
C ALA A 96 8.92 -4.16 2.32
N ILE A 97 8.52 -3.75 1.10
CA ILE A 97 8.41 -4.68 -0.02
C ILE A 97 9.80 -5.07 -0.51
N GLU A 98 10.03 -6.39 -0.59
CA GLU A 98 11.31 -6.99 -0.98
C GLU A 98 12.51 -6.53 -0.11
N GLU A 99 13.71 -6.92 -0.53
CA GLU A 99 14.95 -6.52 0.14
C GLU A 99 15.29 -5.05 -0.18
N SER A 100 15.83 -4.35 0.82
CA SER A 100 16.26 -2.96 0.67
C SER A 100 17.30 -2.84 -0.45
N GLY A 101 17.07 -1.89 -1.36
CA GLY A 101 17.93 -1.68 -2.53
C GLY A 101 17.49 -2.43 -3.78
N SER A 102 16.45 -3.29 -3.73
CA SER A 102 15.83 -3.81 -4.95
C SER A 102 15.15 -2.67 -5.73
N THR A 103 15.08 -2.82 -7.05
CA THR A 103 14.40 -1.84 -7.92
C THR A 103 12.95 -1.64 -7.51
N LEU A 104 12.24 -2.72 -7.15
CA LEU A 104 10.86 -2.63 -6.66
C LEU A 104 10.78 -1.85 -5.35
N CYS A 105 11.67 -2.12 -4.39
CA CYS A 105 11.73 -1.40 -3.12
C CYS A 105 11.93 0.11 -3.36
N THR A 106 12.87 0.50 -4.22
CA THR A 106 13.10 1.91 -4.59
C THR A 106 11.86 2.59 -5.17
N LEU A 107 11.16 1.93 -6.10
CA LEU A 107 9.93 2.45 -6.71
C LEU A 107 8.76 2.50 -5.71
N ALA A 108 8.67 1.52 -4.80
CA ALA A 108 7.63 1.45 -3.79
C ALA A 108 7.81 2.50 -2.68
N LEU A 109 9.05 2.72 -2.22
CA LEU A 109 9.42 3.79 -1.29
C LEU A 109 9.03 5.15 -1.83
N ASP A 110 9.27 5.34 -3.12
CA ASP A 110 8.93 6.56 -3.84
C ASP A 110 7.43 6.83 -3.86
N LEU A 111 6.64 5.83 -4.26
CA LEU A 111 5.17 5.91 -4.26
C LEU A 111 4.62 6.17 -2.85
N SER A 112 5.08 5.40 -1.85
CA SER A 112 4.66 5.53 -0.45
C SER A 112 4.96 6.91 0.13
N ALA A 113 6.13 7.48 -0.18
CA ALA A 113 6.47 8.84 0.23
C ALA A 113 5.63 9.89 -0.49
N THR A 114 5.31 9.68 -1.76
CA THR A 114 4.48 10.60 -2.53
C THR A 114 3.04 10.64 -1.99
N SER A 115 2.52 9.51 -1.51
CA SER A 115 1.19 9.45 -0.92
C SER A 115 1.05 10.18 0.43
N GLU A 116 2.15 10.67 1.03
CA GLU A 116 2.07 11.57 2.19
C GLU A 116 1.42 12.92 1.88
N HIS A 117 1.61 13.38 0.65
CA HIS A 117 1.05 14.64 0.16
C HIS A 117 -0.19 14.41 -0.71
N MET A 118 -0.27 13.22 -1.34
CA MET A 118 -1.40 12.80 -2.18
C MET A 118 -1.99 11.47 -1.68
N PRO A 119 -2.73 11.48 -0.55
CA PRO A 119 -3.29 10.26 0.02
C PRO A 119 -4.24 9.52 -0.92
N GLU A 120 -4.87 10.23 -1.86
CA GLU A 120 -5.79 9.70 -2.87
C GLU A 120 -5.12 8.82 -3.93
N LEU A 121 -3.78 8.79 -3.99
CA LEU A 121 -3.06 7.84 -4.85
C LEU A 121 -3.43 6.40 -4.48
N PHE A 122 -3.61 6.10 -3.19
CA PHE A 122 -4.10 4.81 -2.75
C PHE A 122 -5.60 4.87 -2.50
N GLN A 123 -6.36 4.23 -3.39
CA GLN A 123 -7.76 3.97 -3.15
C GLN A 123 -7.85 2.71 -2.28
N LEU A 124 -8.24 2.88 -1.01
CA LEU A 124 -8.34 1.76 -0.05
C LEU A 124 -9.67 1.01 -0.18
N HIS A 125 -10.66 1.65 -0.78
CA HIS A 125 -11.95 1.07 -1.11
C HIS A 125 -12.24 1.24 -2.60
N PRO A 126 -12.88 0.25 -3.23
CA PRO A 126 -13.18 0.33 -4.65
C PRO A 126 -14.15 1.48 -4.92
N PRO A 127 -13.84 2.40 -5.85
CA PRO A 127 -14.77 3.44 -6.27
C PRO A 127 -16.04 2.83 -6.87
N GLN A 128 -17.21 3.33 -6.48
CA GLN A 128 -18.48 2.73 -6.91
C GLN A 128 -18.67 2.74 -8.43
N ALA A 129 -18.22 3.80 -9.12
CA ALA A 129 -18.23 3.86 -10.57
C ALA A 129 -17.36 2.75 -11.20
N ALA A 130 -16.17 2.53 -10.65
CA ALA A 130 -15.27 1.48 -11.14
C ALA A 130 -15.85 0.07 -10.94
N VAL A 131 -16.55 -0.17 -9.83
CA VAL A 131 -17.26 -1.44 -9.57
C VAL A 131 -18.36 -1.69 -10.61
N ILE A 132 -19.14 -0.66 -10.95
CA ILE A 132 -20.25 -0.76 -11.91
C ILE A 132 -19.72 -0.98 -13.34
N GLU A 133 -18.67 -0.25 -13.71
CA GLU A 133 -18.12 -0.26 -15.07
C GLU A 133 -17.11 -1.40 -15.29
N GLY A 134 -16.69 -2.10 -14.23
CA GLY A 134 -15.61 -3.08 -14.30
C GLY A 134 -14.26 -2.45 -14.66
N ALA A 135 -14.05 -1.19 -14.25
CA ALA A 135 -12.88 -0.41 -14.61
C ALA A 135 -11.71 -0.64 -13.64
N LEU A 136 -10.50 -0.32 -14.11
CA LEU A 136 -9.31 -0.26 -13.26
C LEU A 136 -9.44 0.85 -12.22
N TRP A 137 -8.83 0.64 -11.06
CA TRP A 137 -8.78 1.60 -9.98
C TRP A 137 -7.48 1.45 -9.20
N ALA A 138 -7.14 2.46 -8.39
CA ALA A 138 -5.81 2.61 -7.79
C ALA A 138 -5.69 1.88 -6.46
N SER A 139 -6.05 0.59 -6.43
CA SER A 139 -5.92 -0.24 -5.23
C SER A 139 -4.44 -0.47 -4.88
N PRO A 140 -4.10 -0.71 -3.60
CA PRO A 140 -2.73 -1.10 -3.22
C PRO A 140 -2.20 -2.29 -4.04
N ARG A 141 -3.08 -3.28 -4.32
CA ARG A 141 -2.73 -4.45 -5.13
C ARG A 141 -2.40 -4.08 -6.58
N ASP A 142 -3.16 -3.17 -7.17
CA ASP A 142 -2.96 -2.74 -8.56
C ASP A 142 -1.70 -1.88 -8.71
N TRP A 143 -1.40 -1.04 -7.72
CA TRP A 143 -0.12 -0.32 -7.64
C TRP A 143 1.06 -1.27 -7.58
N GLU A 144 1.04 -2.26 -6.67
CA GLU A 144 2.11 -3.25 -6.58
C GLU A 144 2.32 -3.98 -7.91
N ARG A 145 1.23 -4.40 -8.57
CA ARG A 145 1.32 -5.05 -9.89
C ARG A 145 2.03 -4.15 -10.91
N GLY A 146 1.66 -2.89 -10.99
CA GLY A 146 2.29 -1.92 -11.90
C GLY A 146 3.77 -1.69 -11.57
N LEU A 147 4.10 -1.51 -10.29
CA LEU A 147 5.48 -1.34 -9.84
C LEU A 147 6.33 -2.58 -10.09
N ARG A 148 5.80 -3.79 -9.93
CA ARG A 148 6.50 -5.04 -10.25
C ARG A 148 6.83 -5.16 -11.73
N VAL A 149 5.91 -4.79 -12.61
CA VAL A 149 6.17 -4.77 -14.07
C VAL A 149 7.24 -3.74 -14.40
N TRP A 150 7.18 -2.56 -13.79
CA TRP A 150 8.20 -1.52 -13.98
C TRP A 150 9.57 -1.99 -13.49
N ALA A 151 9.66 -2.49 -12.26
CA ALA A 151 10.90 -3.02 -11.69
C ALA A 151 11.49 -4.12 -12.57
N ALA A 152 10.68 -5.10 -12.97
CA ALA A 152 11.10 -6.17 -13.85
C ALA A 152 11.66 -5.63 -15.18
N ALA A 153 11.00 -4.65 -15.81
CA ALA A 153 11.50 -4.05 -17.04
C ALA A 153 12.91 -3.45 -16.88
N ILE A 154 13.15 -2.72 -15.79
CA ILE A 154 14.48 -2.17 -15.44
C ILE A 154 15.49 -3.30 -15.20
N ASP A 155 15.12 -4.31 -14.42
CA ASP A 155 16.00 -5.42 -14.06
C ASP A 155 16.40 -6.27 -15.30
N TYR A 156 15.53 -6.32 -16.31
CA TYR A 156 15.82 -6.91 -17.63
C TYR A 156 16.65 -5.99 -18.55
N GLY A 157 17.07 -4.81 -18.09
CA GLY A 157 17.89 -3.86 -18.86
C GLY A 157 17.07 -2.96 -19.80
N THR A 158 15.75 -2.88 -19.64
CA THR A 158 14.92 -1.94 -20.41
C THR A 158 15.06 -0.55 -19.82
N SER A 159 15.44 0.43 -20.65
CA SER A 159 15.35 1.84 -20.26
C SER A 159 13.88 2.25 -20.17
N VAL A 160 13.39 2.48 -18.94
CA VAL A 160 12.00 2.92 -18.71
C VAL A 160 11.95 4.44 -18.59
N ASP A 161 11.58 5.10 -19.68
CA ASP A 161 11.30 6.54 -19.68
C ASP A 161 9.92 6.86 -19.06
N ASP A 162 9.62 8.15 -18.90
CA ASP A 162 8.36 8.61 -18.29
C ASP A 162 7.12 8.14 -19.05
N ASN A 163 7.21 7.96 -20.37
CA ASN A 163 6.08 7.54 -21.20
C ASN A 163 5.79 6.05 -21.02
N LEU A 164 6.83 5.21 -21.00
CA LEU A 164 6.69 3.79 -20.71
C LEU A 164 6.25 3.55 -19.27
N ALA A 165 6.83 4.27 -18.31
CA ALA A 165 6.41 4.24 -16.91
C ALA A 165 4.92 4.58 -16.76
N TYR A 166 4.47 5.66 -17.39
CA TYR A 166 3.05 6.04 -17.43
C TYR A 166 2.18 4.93 -17.99
N LYS A 167 2.53 4.33 -19.13
CA LYS A 167 1.73 3.25 -19.75
C LYS A 167 1.64 2.01 -18.87
N ILE A 168 2.74 1.60 -18.24
CA ILE A 168 2.77 0.46 -17.31
C ILE A 168 1.80 0.70 -16.14
N LEU A 169 1.86 1.89 -15.54
CA LEU A 169 1.00 2.26 -14.42
C LEU A 169 -0.45 2.44 -14.84
N ALA A 170 -0.72 3.16 -15.94
CA ALA A 170 -2.08 3.40 -16.41
C ALA A 170 -2.81 2.09 -16.74
N GLY A 171 -2.10 1.11 -17.31
CA GLY A 171 -2.63 -0.24 -17.53
C GLY A 171 -2.87 -1.06 -16.26
N SER A 172 -2.41 -0.57 -15.10
CA SER A 172 -2.59 -1.23 -13.81
C SER A 172 -3.59 -0.51 -12.92
N VAL A 173 -3.46 0.80 -12.73
CA VAL A 173 -4.23 1.63 -11.77
C VAL A 173 -5.19 2.62 -12.43
N GLY A 174 -5.25 2.64 -13.76
CA GLY A 174 -6.02 3.61 -14.53
C GLY A 174 -5.26 4.91 -14.80
N GLU A 175 -5.71 5.65 -15.83
CA GLU A 175 -5.01 6.83 -16.33
C GLU A 175 -4.92 7.96 -15.32
N HIS A 176 -5.96 8.16 -14.50
CA HIS A 176 -6.01 9.28 -13.56
C HIS A 176 -4.92 9.17 -12.48
N ALA A 177 -4.86 8.04 -11.79
CA ALA A 177 -3.87 7.78 -10.74
C ALA A 177 -2.44 7.72 -11.30
N ALA A 178 -2.25 7.10 -12.46
CA ALA A 178 -0.96 7.08 -13.15
C ALA A 178 -0.50 8.49 -13.55
N SER A 179 -1.40 9.34 -14.04
CA SER A 179 -1.09 10.73 -14.42
C SER A 179 -0.68 11.56 -13.20
N ALA A 180 -1.42 11.45 -12.10
CA ALA A 180 -1.14 12.15 -10.86
C ALA A 180 0.27 11.83 -10.33
N TYR A 181 0.61 10.54 -10.23
CA TYR A 181 1.93 10.13 -9.75
C TYR A 181 3.07 10.52 -10.71
N THR A 182 2.87 10.31 -12.03
CA THR A 182 3.90 10.65 -13.02
C THR A 182 4.13 12.15 -13.15
N ALA A 183 3.11 12.98 -12.91
CA ALA A 183 3.26 14.44 -12.87
C ALA A 183 4.26 14.87 -11.80
N ILE A 184 4.19 14.30 -10.59
CA ILE A 184 5.17 14.56 -9.52
C ILE A 184 6.57 14.13 -9.92
N ARG A 185 6.73 12.93 -10.49
CA ARG A 185 8.05 12.43 -10.91
C ARG A 185 8.71 13.33 -11.95
N LYS A 186 7.93 13.88 -12.89
CA LYS A 186 8.45 14.80 -13.91
C LYS A 186 9.06 16.07 -13.33
N LEU A 187 8.62 16.52 -12.16
CA LEU A 187 9.17 17.70 -11.49
C LEU A 187 10.61 17.48 -10.99
N ARG A 188 11.08 16.23 -10.92
CA ARG A 188 12.45 15.90 -10.48
C ARG A 188 13.53 16.37 -11.42
N VAL A 189 13.20 16.71 -12.66
CA VAL A 189 14.14 17.36 -13.57
C VAL A 189 14.68 18.68 -12.99
N HIS A 190 13.95 19.30 -12.07
CA HIS A 190 14.38 20.52 -11.38
C HIS A 190 15.15 20.26 -10.08
N LEU A 191 15.24 19.00 -9.65
CA LEU A 191 15.88 18.62 -8.39
C LEU A 191 17.30 18.06 -8.63
N PRO A 192 18.18 18.17 -7.62
CA PRO A 192 19.49 17.52 -7.64
C PRO A 192 19.35 15.99 -7.61
N THR A 193 20.40 15.30 -8.00
CA THR A 193 20.43 13.83 -7.92
C THR A 193 20.54 13.35 -6.47
N ILE A 194 20.26 12.07 -6.23
CA ILE A 194 20.48 11.43 -4.92
C ILE A 194 21.93 11.64 -4.46
N GLN A 195 22.89 11.49 -5.37
CA GLN A 195 24.31 11.64 -5.06
C GLN A 195 24.68 13.08 -4.70
N ASP A 196 24.15 14.07 -5.42
CA ASP A 196 24.38 15.49 -5.11
C ASP A 196 23.90 15.85 -3.70
N ILE A 197 22.74 15.32 -3.29
CA ILE A 197 22.18 15.54 -1.96
C ILE A 197 23.04 14.83 -0.89
N ILE A 198 23.49 13.61 -1.15
CA ILE A 198 24.33 12.88 -0.19
C ILE A 198 25.69 13.55 -0.02
N ASP A 199 26.30 14.02 -1.11
CA ASP A 199 27.64 14.60 -1.03
C ASP A 199 27.62 16.00 -0.42
N ASN A 200 26.63 16.82 -0.76
CA ASN A 200 26.56 18.22 -0.36
C ASN A 200 25.14 18.63 0.09
N PRO A 201 24.57 18.04 1.16
CA PRO A 201 23.17 18.25 1.54
C PRO A 201 22.81 19.70 1.89
N HIS A 202 23.80 20.51 2.29
CA HIS A 202 23.63 21.94 2.58
C HIS A 202 23.62 22.83 1.33
N GLU A 203 24.23 22.38 0.23
CA GLU A 203 24.46 23.21 -0.97
C GLU A 203 23.72 22.70 -2.20
N ALA A 204 23.32 21.42 -2.23
CA ALA A 204 22.55 20.82 -3.31
C ALA A 204 21.36 21.73 -3.68
N LEU A 205 21.12 21.91 -4.98
CA LEU A 205 20.12 22.84 -5.49
C LEU A 205 18.76 22.63 -4.83
N VAL A 206 18.14 23.69 -4.30
CA VAL A 206 16.72 23.65 -3.91
C VAL A 206 15.96 24.54 -4.88
N PRO A 207 14.94 24.01 -5.59
CA PRO A 207 14.13 24.82 -6.48
C PRO A 207 13.49 26.01 -5.76
N SER A 208 13.55 27.19 -6.37
CA SER A 208 12.95 28.40 -5.79
C SER A 208 11.42 28.40 -5.81
N LYS A 209 10.81 27.66 -6.76
CA LYS A 209 9.35 27.49 -6.84
C LYS A 209 8.89 26.33 -5.96
N PRO A 210 7.98 26.54 -5.00
CA PRO A 210 7.45 25.49 -4.13
C PRO A 210 6.89 24.29 -4.90
N ASP A 211 6.18 24.53 -6.02
CA ASP A 211 5.61 23.47 -6.85
C ASP A 211 6.66 22.43 -7.28
N TYR A 212 7.89 22.85 -7.59
CA TYR A 212 8.96 21.94 -8.00
C TYR A 212 9.54 21.14 -6.83
N GLN A 213 9.38 21.64 -5.60
CA GLN A 213 9.86 20.94 -4.41
C GLN A 213 9.00 19.70 -4.09
N ILE A 214 7.75 19.62 -4.56
CA ILE A 214 6.90 18.42 -4.44
C ILE A 214 7.59 17.18 -5.02
N GLY A 215 8.40 17.34 -6.09
CA GLY A 215 9.19 16.25 -6.67
C GLY A 215 10.16 15.58 -5.68
N ALA A 216 10.47 16.23 -4.56
CA ALA A 216 11.41 15.76 -3.55
C ALA A 216 10.84 14.66 -2.63
N LEU A 217 9.52 14.46 -2.59
CA LEU A 217 8.85 13.46 -1.75
C LEU A 217 9.44 12.05 -1.90
N GLY A 218 9.26 11.44 -3.07
CA GLY A 218 9.81 10.11 -3.38
C GLY A 218 11.34 10.08 -3.50
N LEU A 219 11.97 11.21 -3.85
CA LEU A 219 13.42 11.31 -3.98
C LEU A 219 14.11 11.20 -2.61
N LEU A 220 13.68 12.02 -1.63
CA LEU A 220 14.30 12.08 -0.31
C LEU A 220 14.04 10.82 0.52
N ALA A 221 12.97 10.08 0.20
CA ALA A 221 12.77 8.75 0.71
C ALA A 221 13.91 7.80 0.34
N ASN A 222 14.35 7.85 -0.91
CA ASN A 222 15.48 7.07 -1.41
C ASN A 222 16.82 7.62 -0.95
N VAL A 223 16.99 8.94 -0.78
CA VAL A 223 18.20 9.49 -0.13
C VAL A 223 18.33 8.94 1.29
N ALA A 224 17.22 8.84 2.02
CA ALA A 224 17.23 8.42 3.41
C ALA A 224 17.62 6.94 3.63
N THR A 225 17.55 6.10 2.60
CA THR A 225 18.06 4.71 2.67
C THR A 225 19.59 4.64 2.63
N VAL A 226 20.24 5.64 2.02
CA VAL A 226 21.69 5.71 1.87
C VAL A 226 22.34 6.60 2.95
N ASP A 227 21.75 7.77 3.22
CA ASP A 227 22.13 8.66 4.32
C ASP A 227 20.90 9.43 4.81
N CYS A 228 20.26 8.92 5.86
CA CYS A 228 19.10 9.55 6.49
C CYS A 228 19.38 10.98 6.97
N TRP A 229 20.62 11.31 7.34
CA TRP A 229 20.96 12.61 7.90
C TRP A 229 21.12 13.66 6.80
N ALA A 230 21.67 13.28 5.65
CA ALA A 230 21.66 14.11 4.45
C ALA A 230 20.22 14.45 4.04
N ALA A 231 19.31 13.46 4.07
CA ALA A 231 17.89 13.68 3.78
C ALA A 231 17.28 14.72 4.74
N TRP A 232 17.46 14.58 6.06
CA TRP A 232 16.94 15.56 7.03
C TRP A 232 17.48 16.98 6.82
N ILE A 233 18.76 17.13 6.49
CA ILE A 233 19.37 18.43 6.20
C ILE A 233 18.72 19.07 4.98
N TYR A 234 18.57 18.30 3.90
CA TYR A 234 17.97 18.82 2.67
C TYR A 234 16.49 19.14 2.86
N THR A 235 15.73 18.27 3.53
CA THR A 235 14.31 18.49 3.85
C THR A 235 14.09 19.81 4.59
N MET A 236 15.00 20.19 5.49
CA MET A 236 14.89 21.45 6.24
C MET A 236 15.01 22.72 5.39
N ARG A 237 15.45 22.58 4.14
CA ARG A 237 15.61 23.69 3.20
C ARG A 237 14.40 23.84 2.27
N LEU A 238 13.44 22.93 2.35
CA LEU A 238 12.20 22.98 1.58
C LEU A 238 11.16 23.89 2.25
N ASP A 239 10.13 24.24 1.48
CA ASP A 239 8.90 24.86 1.98
C ASP A 239 8.26 23.99 3.07
N ASP A 240 7.60 24.63 4.04
CA ASP A 240 7.17 23.99 5.28
C ASP A 240 6.19 22.85 5.07
N GLU A 241 5.27 22.98 4.12
CA GLU A 241 4.29 21.93 3.84
C GLU A 241 4.97 20.68 3.24
N ILE A 242 5.88 20.91 2.29
CA ILE A 242 6.65 19.84 1.64
C ILE A 242 7.62 19.19 2.64
N ALA A 243 8.32 20.02 3.42
CA ALA A 243 9.21 19.57 4.48
C ALA A 243 8.47 18.71 5.50
N ALA A 244 7.22 19.04 5.84
CA ALA A 244 6.39 18.25 6.74
C ALA A 244 6.03 16.88 6.16
N ALA A 245 5.58 16.82 4.91
CA ALA A 245 5.24 15.57 4.23
C ALA A 245 6.48 14.66 4.08
N VAL A 246 7.60 15.21 3.60
CA VAL A 246 8.87 14.48 3.51
C VAL A 246 9.34 14.03 4.90
N GLY A 247 9.24 14.89 5.91
CA GLY A 247 9.65 14.60 7.28
C GLY A 247 8.91 13.41 7.87
N ARG A 248 7.58 13.32 7.67
CA ARG A 248 6.78 12.15 8.08
C ARG A 248 7.22 10.89 7.35
N ALA A 249 7.43 10.98 6.03
CA ALA A 249 7.92 9.87 5.23
C ALA A 249 9.27 9.34 5.76
N ILE A 250 10.23 10.23 6.07
CA ILE A 250 11.53 9.85 6.62
C ILE A 250 11.40 9.29 8.04
N LEU A 251 10.55 9.87 8.89
CA LEU A 251 10.41 9.49 10.29
C LEU A 251 9.91 8.05 10.48
N ARG A 252 9.00 7.57 9.63
CA ARG A 252 8.48 6.20 9.71
C ARG A 252 9.51 5.13 9.37
N ARG A 253 10.66 5.52 8.80
CA ARG A 253 11.65 4.58 8.28
C ARG A 253 12.68 4.24 9.34
N LYS A 254 13.07 2.95 9.37
CA LYS A 254 14.26 2.53 10.12
C LYS A 254 15.48 3.19 9.50
N VAL A 255 16.25 3.87 10.33
CA VAL A 255 17.50 4.53 9.94
C VAL A 255 18.48 3.50 9.39
N GLY A 256 18.61 3.47 8.06
CA GLY A 256 19.69 2.78 7.35
C GLY A 256 20.65 3.80 6.74
N GLY A 257 21.91 3.41 6.54
CA GLY A 257 22.85 4.22 5.76
C GLY A 257 24.00 4.87 6.55
N ALA A 258 24.94 5.45 5.80
CA ALA A 258 26.21 5.98 6.28
C ALA A 258 26.02 7.12 7.30
N LYS A 259 26.93 7.20 8.29
CA LYS A 259 26.88 8.17 9.39
C LYS A 259 27.65 9.47 9.09
N LYS A 260 27.69 9.92 7.82
CA LYS A 260 28.52 11.07 7.41
C LYS A 260 28.02 12.40 7.99
N HIS A 261 26.70 12.58 8.09
CA HIS A 261 26.09 13.87 8.48
C HIS A 261 25.34 13.84 9.82
N VAL A 262 25.66 12.91 10.73
CA VAL A 262 24.85 12.65 11.94
C VAL A 262 24.57 13.90 12.77
N VAL A 263 25.59 14.70 13.08
CA VAL A 263 25.44 15.87 13.96
C VAL A 263 24.57 16.95 13.33
N PRO A 264 24.87 17.48 12.13
CA PRO A 264 24.01 18.47 11.49
C PRO A 264 22.61 17.91 11.17
N GLY A 265 22.50 16.64 10.79
CA GLY A 265 21.22 15.99 10.50
C GLY A 265 20.32 15.83 11.73
N ARG A 266 20.87 15.50 12.90
CA ARG A 266 20.10 15.46 14.15
C ARG A 266 19.53 16.83 14.51
N ARG A 267 20.32 17.89 14.31
CA ARG A 267 19.87 19.27 14.53
C ARG A 267 18.76 19.65 13.57
N ALA A 268 18.92 19.35 12.28
CA ALA A 268 17.92 19.56 11.25
C ALA A 268 16.60 18.83 11.58
N ARG A 269 16.67 17.53 11.93
CA ARG A 269 15.51 16.75 12.36
C ARG A 269 14.81 17.38 13.57
N ALA A 270 15.54 17.72 14.63
CA ALA A 270 14.96 18.29 15.84
C ALA A 270 14.27 19.64 15.56
N MET A 271 14.89 20.50 14.74
CA MET A 271 14.30 21.78 14.33
C MET A 271 13.02 21.59 13.53
N LEU A 272 13.02 20.69 12.53
CA LEU A 272 11.86 20.44 11.69
C LEU A 272 10.69 19.88 12.50
N LEU A 273 10.94 18.90 13.36
CA LEU A 273 9.89 18.29 14.19
C LEU A 273 9.32 19.29 15.19
N GLY A 274 10.17 20.13 15.80
CA GLY A 274 9.72 21.24 16.63
C GLY A 274 8.88 22.27 15.88
N LYS A 275 9.19 22.51 14.59
CA LYS A 275 8.45 23.43 13.73
C LYS A 275 7.07 22.90 13.33
N ILE A 276 6.96 21.60 13.04
CA ILE A 276 5.72 20.98 12.55
C ILE A 276 4.81 20.54 13.71
N GLY A 277 5.32 20.49 14.95
CA GLY A 277 4.56 19.95 16.08
C GLY A 277 4.33 18.44 15.99
N LEU A 278 5.18 17.73 15.24
CA LEU A 278 5.17 16.27 15.18
C LEU A 278 5.81 15.76 16.47
N ASP A 279 4.98 15.17 17.34
CA ASP A 279 5.47 14.60 18.58
C ASP A 279 6.39 13.41 18.29
N LEU A 280 7.57 13.43 18.88
CA LEU A 280 8.55 12.36 18.80
C LEU A 280 8.08 11.25 19.73
N GLY A 281 7.08 10.47 19.31
CA GLY A 281 6.82 9.17 19.91
C GLY A 281 8.12 8.37 19.90
N ALA A 282 8.75 8.28 21.08
CA ALA A 282 10.01 7.57 21.32
C ALA A 282 9.81 6.07 21.27
#